data_AF-A0A8D3WMN0-F1
#
_entry.id   AF-A0A8D3WMN0-F1
#
_cell.length_a   1.000
_cell.length_b   1.000
_cell.length_c   1.000
_cell.angle_alpha   90.00
_cell.angle_beta   90.00
_cell.angle_gamma   90.00
#
_symmetry.space_group_name_H-M   'P 1'
#
loop_
_entity.id
_entity.type
_entity.pdbx_description
1 polymer ?
#
loop_
_entity_poly.entity_id
_entity_poly.type
_entity_poly.pdbx_seq_one_letter_code
_entity_poly.pdbx_strand_id
1 'polypeptide(L)'
;MKWSEAEYLDCLRSERRGYAWVMRHHGGLTPSQARAAALERYPYEPDDAPFRGLVFHDEAWHWAMSVIHGDRYMVELPGLAQPSVEYRALE
;
A
#
# COMPACT_ATOMS: atom_id res chain seq x y z
N MET A 1 -3.64 -20.27 7.17
CA MET A 1 -4.84 -20.04 6.34
C MET A 1 -4.36 -19.82 4.92
N LYS A 2 -4.84 -20.57 3.93
CA LYS A 2 -4.48 -20.36 2.51
C LYS A 2 -5.54 -19.45 1.91
N TRP A 3 -5.16 -18.30 1.38
CA TRP A 3 -6.06 -17.38 0.68
C TRP A 3 -6.72 -18.08 -0.51
N SER A 4 -8.00 -17.83 -0.78
CA SER A 4 -8.52 -18.07 -2.12
C SER A 4 -7.94 -17.06 -3.12
N GLU A 5 -7.94 -17.41 -4.41
CA GLU A 5 -7.47 -16.49 -5.45
C GLU A 5 -8.28 -15.18 -5.46
N ALA A 6 -9.59 -15.27 -5.23
CA ALA A 6 -10.47 -14.11 -5.21
C ALA A 6 -10.13 -13.16 -4.04
N GLU A 7 -10.04 -13.69 -2.82
CA GLU A 7 -9.68 -12.91 -1.63
C GLU A 7 -8.29 -12.27 -1.78
N TYR A 8 -7.32 -13.01 -2.32
CA TYR A 8 -5.98 -12.48 -2.56
C TYR A 8 -6.01 -11.33 -3.57
N LEU A 9 -6.70 -11.50 -4.70
CA LEU A 9 -6.76 -10.48 -5.74
C LEU A 9 -7.53 -9.24 -5.28
N ASP A 10 -8.57 -9.39 -4.46
CA ASP A 10 -9.27 -8.28 -3.83
C ASP A 10 -8.35 -7.49 -2.90
N CYS A 11 -7.64 -8.17 -2.00
CA CYS A 11 -6.68 -7.54 -1.10
C CYS A 11 -5.55 -6.84 -1.88
N LEU A 12 -4.94 -7.53 -2.85
CA LEU A 12 -3.87 -6.98 -3.70
C LEU A 12 -4.33 -5.72 -4.45
N ARG A 13 -5.58 -5.68 -4.94
CA ARG A 13 -6.15 -4.51 -5.60
C ARG A 13 -6.30 -3.34 -4.64
N SER A 14 -6.79 -3.57 -3.43
CA SER A 14 -6.94 -2.54 -2.41
C SER A 14 -5.59 -1.97 -1.96
N GLU A 15 -4.61 -2.83 -1.68
CA GLU A 15 -3.24 -2.43 -1.31
C GLU A 15 -2.57 -1.58 -2.40
N ARG A 16 -2.64 -2.03 -3.66
CA ARG A 16 -2.09 -1.26 -4.80
C ARG A 16 -2.79 0.09 -4.97
N ARG A 17 -4.11 0.14 -4.79
CA ARG A 17 -4.90 1.38 -4.88
C ARG A 17 -4.50 2.36 -3.78
N GLY A 18 -4.43 1.90 -2.54
CA GLY A 18 -3.99 2.71 -1.40
C GLY A 18 -2.58 3.25 -1.59
N TYR A 19 -1.63 2.37 -1.92
CA TYR A 19 -0.23 2.77 -2.08
C TYR A 19 -0.05 3.78 -3.21
N ALA A 20 -0.65 3.53 -4.38
CA ALA A 20 -0.59 4.47 -5.50
C ALA A 20 -1.24 5.83 -5.15
N TRP A 21 -2.32 5.81 -4.37
CA TRP A 21 -2.94 7.05 -3.91
C TRP A 21 -1.97 7.87 -3.03
N VAL A 22 -1.29 7.24 -2.07
CA VAL A 22 -0.36 7.95 -1.16
C VAL A 22 0.85 8.47 -1.91
N MET A 23 1.43 7.66 -2.80
CA MET A 23 2.56 8.08 -3.63
C MET A 23 2.21 9.27 -4.53
N ARG A 24 0.95 9.38 -4.97
CA ARG A 24 0.47 10.55 -5.73
C ARG A 24 0.28 11.78 -4.84
N HIS A 25 -0.45 11.64 -3.74
CA HIS A 25 -0.90 12.79 -2.93
C HIS A 25 0.19 13.30 -1.97
N HIS A 26 1.00 12.41 -1.43
CA HIS A 26 2.08 12.75 -0.49
C HIS A 26 3.47 12.64 -1.12
N GLY A 27 3.65 11.72 -2.07
CA GLY A 27 4.95 11.50 -2.75
C GLY A 27 5.18 12.34 -4.01
N GLY A 28 4.17 13.09 -4.48
CA GLY A 28 4.26 13.93 -5.68
C GLY A 28 4.44 13.17 -6.99
N LEU A 29 4.23 11.85 -7.01
CA LEU A 29 4.34 11.06 -8.23
C LEU A 29 3.19 11.32 -9.20
N THR A 30 3.47 11.23 -10.49
CA THR A 30 2.42 11.18 -11.51
C THR A 30 1.60 9.88 -11.39
N PRO A 31 0.36 9.82 -11.93
CA PRO A 31 -0.46 8.61 -11.86
C PRO A 31 0.21 7.34 -12.39
N SER A 32 1.00 7.44 -13.46
CA SER A 32 1.72 6.30 -14.04
C SER A 32 2.87 5.84 -13.14
N GLN A 33 3.64 6.76 -12.57
CA GLN A 33 4.72 6.45 -11.64
C GLN A 33 4.18 5.84 -10.34
N ALA A 34 3.09 6.39 -9.79
CA ALA A 34 2.45 5.86 -8.59
C ALA A 34 1.92 4.42 -8.81
N ARG A 35 1.34 4.15 -9.98
CA ARG A 35 0.92 2.79 -10.35
C ARG A 35 2.11 1.84 -10.48
N ALA A 36 3.20 2.28 -11.11
CA ALA A 36 4.41 1.48 -11.24
C ALA A 36 5.00 1.14 -9.86
N ALA A 37 5.10 2.12 -8.96
CA ALA A 37 5.57 1.92 -7.60
C ALA A 37 4.68 0.93 -6.81
N ALA A 38 3.36 1.00 -6.98
CA ALA A 38 2.44 0.04 -6.36
C ALA A 38 2.62 -1.40 -6.89
N LEU A 39 2.90 -1.57 -8.19
CA LEU A 39 3.18 -2.89 -8.78
C LEU A 39 4.49 -3.47 -8.28
N GLU A 40 5.51 -2.63 -8.08
CA GLU A 40 6.79 -3.02 -7.53
C GLU A 40 6.68 -3.39 -6.04
N ARG A 41 5.95 -2.58 -5.26
CA ARG A 41 5.76 -2.82 -3.83
C ARG A 41 4.91 -4.06 -3.54
N TYR A 42 3.86 -4.26 -4.33
CA TYR A 42 2.92 -5.37 -4.19
C TYR A 42 2.89 -6.19 -5.47
N PRO A 43 3.90 -7.04 -5.72
CA PRO A 43 3.90 -7.94 -6.87
C PRO A 43 2.78 -8.99 -6.72
N TYR A 44 2.38 -9.59 -7.85
CA TYR A 44 1.53 -10.78 -7.79
C TYR A 44 2.36 -11.97 -7.31
N GLU A 45 1.80 -12.73 -6.38
CA GLU A 45 2.38 -13.95 -5.84
C GLU A 45 1.46 -15.13 -6.20
N PRO A 46 1.99 -16.19 -6.84
CA PRO A 46 1.22 -17.38 -7.18
C PRO A 46 0.77 -18.15 -5.93
N ASP A 47 -0.21 -19.05 -6.09
CA ASP A 47 -0.84 -19.76 -4.98
C ASP A 47 0.08 -20.75 -4.24
N ASP A 48 1.18 -21.12 -4.86
CA ASP A 48 2.24 -21.98 -4.34
C ASP A 48 3.41 -21.18 -3.72
N ALA A 49 3.37 -19.85 -3.75
CA ALA A 49 4.38 -19.01 -3.12
C ALA A 49 4.37 -19.20 -1.59
N PRO A 50 5.52 -19.50 -0.96
CA PRO A 50 5.58 -19.90 0.44
C PRO A 50 5.11 -18.84 1.45
N PHE A 51 4.95 -17.59 1.02
CA PHE A 51 4.55 -16.45 1.86
C PHE A 51 3.50 -15.55 1.17
N ARG A 52 2.67 -16.12 0.29
CA ARG A 52 1.64 -15.36 -0.43
C ARG A 52 0.81 -14.49 0.52
N GLY A 53 0.73 -13.20 0.22
CA GLY A 53 -0.04 -12.22 0.97
C GLY A 53 0.57 -11.84 2.33
N LEU A 54 1.80 -12.28 2.64
CA LEU A 54 2.47 -11.90 3.89
C LEU A 54 2.70 -10.38 3.96
N VAL A 55 2.88 -9.72 2.82
CA VAL A 55 3.09 -8.26 2.75
C VAL A 55 1.78 -7.46 2.95
N PHE A 56 0.61 -8.11 2.87
CA PHE A 56 -0.67 -7.45 3.10
C PHE A 56 -0.89 -7.30 4.61
N HIS A 57 -0.73 -6.07 5.09
CA HIS A 57 -0.89 -5.73 6.50
C HIS A 57 -1.91 -4.61 6.69
N ASP A 58 -2.81 -4.38 5.73
CA ASP A 58 -3.79 -3.27 5.74
C ASP A 58 -3.15 -1.87 5.85
N GLU A 59 -1.83 -1.78 5.61
CA GLU A 59 -0.99 -0.63 5.94
C GLU A 59 -0.28 -0.04 4.71
N ALA A 60 -0.89 -0.08 3.52
CA ALA A 60 -0.38 0.63 2.34
C ALA A 60 -0.07 2.10 2.60
N TRP A 61 -0.84 2.76 3.48
CA TRP A 61 -0.53 4.09 3.98
C TRP A 61 0.84 4.16 4.66
N HIS A 62 1.08 3.30 5.65
CA HIS A 62 2.30 3.36 6.46
C HIS A 62 3.52 2.99 5.64
N TRP A 63 3.42 1.98 4.78
CA TRP A 63 4.51 1.64 3.87
C TRP A 63 4.86 2.77 2.90
N ALA A 64 3.85 3.43 2.32
CA ALA A 64 4.11 4.56 1.42
C ALA A 64 4.67 5.77 2.19
N MET A 65 4.15 6.07 3.38
CA MET A 65 4.65 7.17 4.20
C MET A 65 6.08 6.95 4.68
N SER A 66 6.45 5.73 5.07
CA SER A 66 7.84 5.41 5.39
C SER A 66 8.77 5.58 4.19
N VAL A 67 8.32 5.29 2.97
CA VAL A 67 9.11 5.54 1.76
C VAL A 67 9.29 7.04 1.51
N ILE A 68 8.26 7.86 1.77
CA ILE A 68 8.28 9.30 1.49
C ILE A 68 9.05 10.09 2.57
N HIS A 69 8.84 9.73 3.83
CA HIS A 69 9.28 10.50 5.00
C HIS A 69 10.30 9.78 5.88
N GLY A 70 10.60 8.50 5.62
CA GLY A 70 11.48 7.66 6.42
C GLY A 70 10.76 6.96 7.58
N ASP A 71 11.41 5.95 8.17
CA ASP A 71 10.80 5.07 9.18
C ASP A 71 10.36 5.78 10.47
N ARG A 72 10.87 6.98 10.73
CA ARG A 72 10.53 7.78 11.92
C ARG A 72 9.35 8.74 11.70
N TYR A 73 8.72 8.72 10.54
CA TYR A 73 7.71 9.72 10.17
C TYR A 73 6.55 9.80 11.16
N MET A 74 6.15 8.70 11.81
CA MET A 74 5.05 8.72 12.79
C MET A 74 5.39 9.57 14.02
N VAL A 75 6.67 9.65 14.39
CA VAL A 75 7.15 10.46 15.52
C VAL A 75 7.38 11.91 15.08
N GLU A 76 7.94 12.09 13.88
CA GLU A 76 8.33 13.40 13.35
C GLU A 76 7.14 14.19 12.77
N LEU A 77 6.14 13.46 12.25
CA LEU A 77 4.93 13.97 11.59
C LEU A 77 3.68 13.27 12.17
N PRO A 78 3.34 13.49 13.45
CA PRO A 78 2.25 12.77 14.12
C PRO A 78 0.89 12.99 13.45
N GLY A 79 0.70 14.10 12.72
CA GLY A 79 -0.51 14.35 11.92
C GLY A 79 -0.70 13.40 10.73
N LEU A 80 0.36 12.70 10.30
CA LEU A 80 0.31 11.69 9.22
C LEU A 80 0.35 10.25 9.76
N ALA A 81 0.43 10.08 11.08
CA ALA A 81 0.45 8.75 11.69
C ALA A 81 -0.86 7.97 11.49
N GLN A 82 -1.95 8.65 11.11
CA GLN A 82 -3.22 8.03 10.78
C GLN A 82 -3.59 8.34 9.32
N PRO A 83 -4.14 7.36 8.57
CA PRO A 83 -4.62 7.62 7.23
C PRO A 83 -5.70 8.70 7.21
N SER A 84 -5.62 9.61 6.23
CA SER A 84 -6.60 10.69 6.07
C SER A 84 -7.99 10.14 5.72
N VAL A 85 -9.02 10.97 5.87
CA VAL A 85 -10.40 10.58 5.52
C VAL A 85 -10.52 10.27 4.04
N GLU A 86 -9.84 11.03 3.18
CA GLU A 86 -9.81 10.80 1.73
C GLU A 86 -9.17 9.47 1.35
N TYR A 87 -8.12 9.06 2.09
CA TYR A 87 -7.52 7.74 1.91
C TYR A 87 -8.48 6.63 2.33
N ARG A 88 -9.15 6.77 3.47
CA ARG A 88 -10.11 5.77 3.97
C ARG A 88 -11.33 5.63 3.06
N ALA A 89 -11.67 6.68 2.31
CA ALA A 89 -12.75 6.65 1.33
C ALA A 89 -12.39 5.90 0.03
N LEU A 90 -11.19 5.31 -0.08
CA LEU A 90 -10.80 4.49 -1.23
C LEU A 90 -11.41 3.09 -1.20
N GLU A 91 -12.02 2.67 -0.11
CA GLU A 91 -12.64 1.34 0.06
C GLU A 91 -13.81 1.09 -0.89
#